data_AF-A0A923N1C7-F1
#
_entry.id   AF-A0A923N1C7-F1
#
_cell.length_a   1.000
_cell.length_b   1.000
_cell.length_c   1.000
_cell.angle_alpha   90.00
_cell.angle_beta   90.00
_cell.angle_gamma   90.00
#
_symmetry.space_group_name_H-M   'P 1'
#
loop_
_entity.id
_entity.type
_entity.pdbx_description
1 polymer ?
#
loop_
_entity_poly.entity_id
_entity_poly.type
_entity_poly.pdbx_seq_one_letter_code
_entity_poly.pdbx_strand_id
1 'polypeptide(L)'
;MLGKKQLTKDELIQEWFQNQTPTYETIKAPMVGRDAAADQWIKERYEELEDKPPLTDFLQEHQGFYVIALAKEKDGVPCYISLGQDENVFRGQFLVDCIDLIGEELVNEAWGTKLADETLDYGHRLMAAANAIAQEHQLDYLREQESPPETEPDQIESKLHIVFSLARWLIFYGKNGHGYEADF
;
A
#
# COMPACT_ATOMS: atom_id res chain seq x y z
N MET A 1 -12.53 -28.41 33.85
CA MET A 1 -11.83 -27.30 33.17
C MET A 1 -12.60 -27.02 31.90
N LEU A 2 -13.17 -25.83 31.74
CA LEU A 2 -13.73 -25.39 30.46
C LEU A 2 -12.55 -25.14 29.53
N GLY A 3 -12.44 -25.90 28.44
CA GLY A 3 -11.41 -25.67 27.43
C GLY A 3 -11.59 -24.28 26.82
N LYS A 4 -10.52 -23.50 26.74
CA LYS A 4 -10.55 -22.21 26.02
C LYS A 4 -10.92 -22.49 24.57
N LYS A 5 -11.92 -21.78 24.03
CA LYS A 5 -12.24 -21.79 22.59
C LYS A 5 -10.97 -21.40 21.83
N GLN A 6 -10.49 -22.27 20.94
CA GLN A 6 -9.44 -21.88 19.99
C GLN A 6 -10.07 -20.99 18.92
N LEU A 7 -9.47 -19.83 18.68
CA LEU A 7 -9.88 -18.92 17.62
C LEU A 7 -9.47 -19.51 16.26
N THR A 8 -10.29 -19.28 15.23
CA THR A 8 -9.94 -19.61 13.84
C THR A 8 -8.87 -18.65 13.30
N LYS A 9 -8.25 -19.00 12.17
CA LYS A 9 -7.31 -18.09 11.46
C LYS A 9 -7.99 -16.75 11.16
N ASP A 10 -9.19 -16.77 10.62
CA ASP A 10 -9.92 -15.54 10.27
C ASP A 10 -10.26 -14.71 11.51
N GLU A 11 -10.65 -15.35 12.62
CA GLU A 11 -10.89 -14.65 13.89
C GLU A 11 -9.60 -13.98 14.41
N LEU A 12 -8.45 -14.64 14.28
CA LEU A 12 -7.15 -14.09 14.67
C LEU A 12 -6.70 -12.93 13.76
N ILE A 13 -6.97 -13.02 12.46
CA ILE A 13 -6.64 -11.95 11.49
C ILE A 13 -7.52 -10.73 11.75
N GLN A 14 -8.81 -10.92 11.99
CA GLN A 14 -9.72 -9.84 12.35
C GLN A 14 -9.31 -9.18 13.68
N GLU A 15 -8.98 -9.98 14.69
CA GLU A 15 -8.44 -9.45 15.96
C GLU A 15 -7.14 -8.67 15.74
N TRP A 16 -6.25 -9.17 14.88
CA TRP A 16 -5.01 -8.48 14.55
C TRP A 16 -5.24 -7.14 13.86
N PHE A 17 -6.15 -7.05 12.88
CA PHE A 17 -6.50 -5.78 12.24
C PHE A 17 -7.16 -4.79 13.22
N GLN A 18 -8.02 -5.27 14.13
CA GLN A 18 -8.65 -4.42 15.15
C GLN A 18 -7.68 -3.84 16.17
N ASN A 19 -6.57 -4.51 16.42
CA ASN A 19 -5.52 -4.06 17.34
C ASN A 19 -4.51 -3.11 16.68
N GLN A 20 -4.56 -2.94 15.36
CA GLN A 20 -3.69 -2.03 14.63
C GLN A 20 -4.27 -0.63 14.55
N THR A 21 -3.39 0.37 14.41
CA THR A 21 -3.84 1.70 14.00
C THR A 21 -4.38 1.57 12.57
N PRO A 22 -5.51 2.21 12.20
CA PRO A 22 -5.99 2.17 10.83
C PRO A 22 -4.92 2.67 9.84
N THR A 23 -4.80 2.02 8.69
CA THR A 23 -3.80 2.35 7.68
C THR A 23 -3.99 3.78 7.16
N TYR A 24 -5.24 4.25 7.01
CA TYR A 24 -5.56 5.62 6.61
C TYR A 24 -5.04 6.69 7.59
N GLU A 25 -5.04 6.39 8.89
CA GLU A 25 -4.46 7.28 9.91
C GLU A 25 -2.94 7.32 9.81
N THR A 26 -2.34 6.17 9.54
CA THR A 26 -0.88 6.03 9.38
C THR A 26 -0.36 6.85 8.20
N ILE A 27 -1.07 6.81 7.06
CA ILE A 27 -0.71 7.63 5.88
C ILE A 27 -1.16 9.10 5.99
N LYS A 28 -1.80 9.46 7.11
CA LYS A 28 -2.35 10.79 7.39
C LYS A 28 -3.31 11.25 6.29
N ALA A 29 -4.19 10.35 5.84
CA ALA A 29 -5.29 10.70 4.94
C ALA A 29 -6.27 11.64 5.65
N PRO A 30 -6.67 12.77 5.04
CA PRO A 30 -7.68 13.65 5.60
C PRO A 30 -9.06 12.97 5.56
N MET A 31 -9.92 13.30 6.51
CA MET A 31 -11.24 12.68 6.68
C MET A 31 -12.37 13.68 6.41
N VAL A 32 -13.37 13.27 5.64
CA VAL A 32 -14.59 14.05 5.37
C VAL A 32 -15.35 14.32 6.67
N GLY A 33 -15.72 15.57 6.87
CA GLY A 33 -16.38 16.13 8.04
C GLY A 33 -15.44 16.43 9.21
N ARG A 34 -14.13 16.22 9.05
CA ARG A 34 -13.08 16.59 10.01
C ARG A 34 -12.08 17.57 9.41
N ASP A 35 -11.62 17.29 8.20
CA ASP A 35 -10.52 18.00 7.53
C ASP A 35 -11.06 18.78 6.32
N ALA A 36 -10.83 20.10 6.29
CA ALA A 36 -11.36 20.97 5.24
C ALA A 36 -10.93 20.58 3.81
N ALA A 37 -9.74 19.98 3.66
CA ALA A 37 -9.26 19.49 2.37
C ALA A 37 -10.08 18.29 1.86
N ALA A 38 -10.48 17.37 2.76
CA ALA A 38 -11.33 16.24 2.39
C ALA A 38 -12.77 16.72 2.09
N ASP A 39 -13.29 17.68 2.86
CA ASP A 39 -14.60 18.28 2.61
C ASP A 39 -14.67 18.96 1.24
N GLN A 40 -13.59 19.62 0.83
CA GLN A 40 -13.50 20.24 -0.48
C GLN A 40 -13.41 19.18 -1.58
N TRP A 41 -12.55 18.17 -1.40
CA TRP A 41 -12.36 17.10 -2.36
C TRP A 41 -13.67 16.33 -2.65
N ILE A 42 -14.44 16.00 -1.61
CA ILE A 42 -15.69 15.24 -1.80
C ILE A 42 -16.76 16.08 -2.51
N LYS A 43 -16.78 17.40 -2.30
CA LYS A 43 -17.66 18.32 -3.05
C LYS A 43 -17.25 18.42 -4.51
N GLU A 44 -15.96 18.43 -4.81
CA GLU A 44 -15.48 18.39 -6.20
C GLU A 44 -15.87 17.09 -6.91
N ARG A 45 -15.76 15.94 -6.23
CA ARG A 45 -16.25 14.65 -6.74
C ARG A 45 -17.76 14.66 -6.98
N TYR A 46 -18.53 15.27 -6.08
CA TYR A 46 -19.97 15.45 -6.28
C TYR A 46 -20.29 16.22 -7.56
N GLU A 47 -19.50 17.25 -7.89
CA GLU A 47 -19.74 18.04 -9.09
C GLU A 47 -19.54 17.27 -10.40
N GLU A 48 -18.75 16.20 -10.36
CA GLU A 48 -18.46 15.30 -11.49
C GLU A 48 -19.50 14.19 -11.68
N LEU A 49 -20.44 14.01 -10.74
CA LEU A 49 -21.50 13.02 -10.87
C LEU A 49 -22.47 13.43 -11.99
N GLU A 50 -22.78 12.48 -12.87
CA GLU A 50 -23.82 12.64 -13.90
C GLU A 50 -25.20 12.80 -13.26
N ASP A 51 -25.53 11.92 -12.31
CA ASP A 51 -26.76 11.95 -11.52
C ASP A 51 -26.46 12.40 -10.09
N LYS A 52 -26.82 13.63 -9.77
CA LYS A 52 -26.53 14.26 -8.48
C LYS A 52 -27.68 14.00 -7.48
N PRO A 53 -27.49 13.16 -6.44
CA PRO A 53 -28.42 13.13 -5.32
C PRO A 53 -28.41 14.49 -4.59
N PRO A 54 -29.34 14.77 -3.66
CA PRO A 54 -29.26 15.96 -2.82
C PRO A 54 -27.88 16.03 -2.14
N LEU A 55 -27.20 17.17 -2.25
CA LEU A 55 -25.84 17.33 -1.71
C LEU A 55 -25.75 16.99 -0.21
N THR A 56 -26.81 17.30 0.54
CA THR A 56 -26.88 16.96 1.97
C THR A 56 -26.79 15.46 2.22
N ASP A 57 -27.49 14.67 1.42
CA ASP A 57 -27.56 13.22 1.57
C ASP A 57 -26.22 12.61 1.15
N PHE A 58 -25.66 13.08 0.04
CA PHE A 58 -24.32 12.69 -0.43
C PHE A 58 -23.25 12.95 0.64
N LEU A 59 -23.20 14.15 1.21
CA LEU A 59 -22.20 14.47 2.23
C LEU A 59 -22.40 13.66 3.51
N GLN A 60 -23.66 13.38 3.88
CA GLN A 60 -23.95 12.56 5.04
C GLN A 60 -23.50 11.11 4.84
N GLU A 61 -23.71 10.53 3.65
CA GLU A 61 -23.25 9.17 3.30
C GLU A 61 -21.72 9.04 3.31
N HIS A 62 -21.00 10.12 3.03
CA HIS A 62 -19.54 10.13 2.96
C HIS A 62 -18.88 10.67 4.25
N GLN A 63 -19.66 10.95 5.30
CA GLN A 63 -19.12 11.39 6.59
C GLN A 63 -18.17 10.34 7.17
N GLY A 64 -16.96 10.74 7.55
CA GLY A 64 -15.95 9.83 8.08
C GLY A 64 -15.12 9.10 7.01
N PHE A 65 -15.39 9.32 5.72
CA PHE A 65 -14.59 8.78 4.63
C PHE A 65 -13.16 9.37 4.63
N TYR A 66 -12.15 8.50 4.54
CA TYR A 66 -10.75 8.89 4.43
C TYR A 66 -10.35 9.07 2.96
N VAL A 67 -9.79 10.23 2.60
CA VAL A 67 -9.39 10.55 1.23
C VAL A 67 -7.92 10.19 1.00
N ILE A 68 -7.65 8.97 0.57
CA ILE A 68 -6.28 8.44 0.35
C ILE A 68 -5.50 9.25 -0.70
N ALA A 69 -6.16 9.71 -1.76
CA ALA A 69 -5.56 10.60 -2.77
C ALA A 69 -4.88 11.85 -2.17
N LEU A 70 -5.34 12.31 -1.00
CA LEU A 70 -4.80 13.47 -0.28
C LEU A 70 -3.87 13.10 0.88
N ALA A 71 -3.48 11.83 1.02
CA ALA A 71 -2.55 11.37 2.03
C ALA A 71 -1.21 12.13 1.97
N LYS A 72 -0.66 12.45 3.15
CA LYS A 72 0.61 13.18 3.27
C LYS A 72 1.82 12.25 3.16
N GLU A 73 1.68 11.01 3.62
CA GLU A 73 2.74 10.01 3.54
C GLU A 73 2.60 9.22 2.24
N LYS A 74 3.41 9.54 1.23
CA LYS A 74 3.31 8.95 -0.11
C LYS A 74 3.87 7.54 -0.20
N ASP A 75 4.84 7.19 0.64
CA ASP A 75 5.38 5.82 0.68
C ASP A 75 4.31 4.77 1.06
N GLY A 76 3.25 5.18 1.78
CA GLY A 76 2.14 4.31 2.12
C GLY A 76 1.06 4.19 1.04
N VAL A 77 1.19 4.88 -0.09
CA VAL A 77 0.24 4.89 -1.21
C VAL A 77 0.99 4.49 -2.48
N PRO A 78 1.02 3.18 -2.82
CA PRO A 78 1.79 2.71 -3.96
C PRO A 78 1.10 3.06 -5.28
N CYS A 79 1.86 3.16 -6.38
CA CYS A 79 1.27 3.29 -7.72
C CYS A 79 0.81 1.94 -8.30
N TYR A 80 1.36 0.83 -7.80
CA TYR A 80 1.05 -0.53 -8.22
C TYR A 80 -0.06 -1.13 -7.34
N ILE A 81 -1.30 -0.70 -7.59
CA ILE A 81 -2.47 -1.06 -6.77
C ILE A 81 -3.27 -2.23 -7.33
N SER A 82 -4.13 -2.82 -6.50
CA SER A 82 -5.13 -3.81 -6.91
C SER A 82 -6.48 -3.13 -7.12
N LEU A 83 -7.10 -3.34 -8.28
CA LEU A 83 -8.45 -2.82 -8.53
C LEU A 83 -9.45 -3.52 -7.61
N GLY A 84 -10.27 -2.73 -6.91
CA GLY A 84 -11.27 -3.25 -5.97
C GLY A 84 -10.76 -3.43 -4.53
N GLN A 85 -9.50 -3.08 -4.26
CA GLN A 85 -8.96 -2.88 -2.91
C GLN A 85 -8.71 -1.39 -2.68
N ASP A 86 -8.42 -1.00 -1.44
CA ASP A 86 -8.07 0.38 -1.14
C ASP A 86 -6.77 0.81 -1.85
N GLU A 87 -6.69 2.10 -2.21
CA GLU A 87 -5.57 2.67 -2.96
C GLU A 87 -4.22 2.58 -2.24
N ASN A 88 -4.22 2.31 -0.93
CA ASN A 88 -3.01 2.10 -0.15
C ASN A 88 -2.54 0.64 -0.10
N VAL A 89 -3.19 -0.28 -0.83
CA VAL A 89 -2.81 -1.70 -0.93
C VAL A 89 -1.92 -1.93 -2.15
N PHE A 90 -0.71 -2.46 -1.92
CA PHE A 90 0.19 -2.86 -2.99
C PHE A 90 -0.25 -4.19 -3.60
N ARG A 91 -0.28 -4.28 -4.94
CA ARG A 91 -0.57 -5.52 -5.66
C ARG A 91 0.68 -6.37 -5.85
N GLY A 92 0.88 -7.36 -4.98
CA GLY A 92 2.05 -8.25 -4.99
C GLY A 92 2.33 -8.96 -6.32
N GLN A 93 1.30 -9.20 -7.15
CA GLN A 93 1.42 -9.86 -8.46
C GLN A 93 2.46 -9.20 -9.39
N PHE A 94 2.71 -7.89 -9.26
CA PHE A 94 3.74 -7.20 -10.06
C PHE A 94 5.17 -7.67 -9.78
N LEU A 95 5.44 -8.30 -8.63
CA LEU A 95 6.77 -8.84 -8.32
C LEU A 95 7.14 -10.08 -9.14
N VAL A 96 6.16 -10.79 -9.71
CA VAL A 96 6.43 -12.01 -10.49
C VAL A 96 7.31 -11.68 -11.71
N ASP A 97 7.12 -10.50 -12.30
CA ASP A 97 7.91 -10.04 -13.44
C ASP A 97 9.35 -9.62 -13.06
N CYS A 98 9.68 -9.62 -11.76
CA CYS A 98 10.96 -9.19 -11.21
C CYS A 98 11.88 -10.35 -10.77
N ILE A 99 11.47 -11.61 -10.98
CA ILE A 99 12.24 -12.81 -10.56
C ILE A 99 13.67 -12.80 -11.14
N ASP A 100 13.83 -12.36 -12.39
CA ASP A 100 15.14 -12.27 -13.06
C ASP A 100 16.06 -11.21 -12.45
N LEU A 101 15.51 -10.24 -11.70
CA LEU A 101 16.29 -9.20 -11.03
C LEU A 101 16.66 -9.57 -9.59
N ILE A 102 15.68 -10.00 -8.79
CA ILE A 102 15.86 -10.17 -7.34
C ILE A 102 15.81 -11.63 -6.87
N GLY A 103 15.61 -12.58 -7.80
CA GLY A 103 15.56 -14.01 -7.52
C GLY A 103 14.21 -14.48 -6.99
N GLU A 104 13.95 -15.77 -7.16
CA GLU A 104 12.69 -16.40 -6.75
C GLU A 104 12.44 -16.34 -5.25
N GLU A 105 13.49 -16.40 -4.41
CA GLU A 105 13.36 -16.39 -2.96
C GLU A 105 12.69 -15.09 -2.49
N LEU A 106 13.25 -13.93 -2.87
CA LEU A 106 12.70 -12.63 -2.48
C LEU A 106 11.31 -12.39 -3.07
N VAL A 107 11.02 -12.86 -4.29
CA VAL A 107 9.69 -12.74 -4.88
C VAL A 107 8.68 -13.61 -4.12
N ASN A 108 9.05 -14.86 -3.80
CA ASN A 108 8.14 -15.81 -3.19
C ASN A 108 7.77 -15.44 -1.75
N GLU A 109 8.64 -14.73 -1.04
CA GLU A 109 8.33 -14.22 0.28
C GLU A 109 7.13 -13.27 0.27
N ALA A 110 6.83 -12.55 -0.81
CA ALA A 110 5.67 -11.65 -0.88
C ALA A 110 4.34 -12.38 -0.60
N TRP A 111 4.25 -13.68 -0.91
CA TRP A 111 3.05 -14.51 -0.74
C TRP A 111 2.80 -14.99 0.70
N GLY A 112 3.65 -14.61 1.65
CA GLY A 112 3.46 -14.91 3.08
C GLY A 112 3.02 -13.69 3.87
N THR A 113 1.96 -13.84 4.68
CA THR A 113 1.58 -12.89 5.74
C THR A 113 2.74 -12.65 6.69
N LYS A 114 3.00 -11.39 7.06
CA LYS A 114 4.11 -10.97 7.91
C LYS A 114 3.65 -10.07 9.03
N LEU A 115 4.27 -10.20 10.20
CA LEU A 115 4.19 -9.21 11.27
C LEU A 115 5.05 -7.98 10.93
N ALA A 116 4.89 -6.90 11.70
CA ALA A 116 5.49 -5.60 11.35
C ALA A 116 7.03 -5.62 11.26
N ASP A 117 7.70 -6.38 12.13
CA ASP A 117 9.15 -6.55 12.12
C ASP A 117 9.63 -7.34 10.90
N GLU A 118 8.92 -8.42 10.55
CA GLU A 118 9.17 -9.21 9.35
C GLU A 118 8.91 -8.40 8.07
N THR A 119 7.84 -7.60 8.05
CA THR A 119 7.51 -6.68 6.97
C THR A 119 8.63 -5.65 6.76
N LEU A 120 9.15 -5.08 7.85
CA LEU A 120 10.23 -4.12 7.80
C LEU A 120 11.55 -4.76 7.31
N ASP A 121 11.91 -5.92 7.84
CA ASP A 121 13.08 -6.68 7.41
C ASP A 121 13.02 -7.00 5.90
N TYR A 122 11.87 -7.51 5.45
CA TYR A 122 11.65 -7.84 4.05
C TYR A 122 11.77 -6.61 3.14
N GLY A 123 11.15 -5.49 3.53
CA GLY A 123 11.29 -4.23 2.81
C GLY A 123 12.75 -3.75 2.71
N HIS A 124 13.54 -3.90 3.78
CA HIS A 124 14.95 -3.56 3.76
C HIS A 124 15.80 -4.47 2.86
N ARG A 125 15.51 -5.77 2.81
CA ARG A 125 16.20 -6.70 1.91
C ARG A 125 15.88 -6.42 0.45
N LEU A 126 14.62 -6.15 0.12
CA LEU A 126 14.23 -5.71 -1.23
C LEU A 126 14.92 -4.40 -1.62
N MET A 127 14.94 -3.41 -0.71
CA MET A 127 15.63 -2.13 -0.93
C MET A 127 17.13 -2.33 -1.17
N ALA A 128 17.79 -3.22 -0.41
CA ALA A 128 19.20 -3.51 -0.59
C ALA A 128 19.50 -4.17 -1.95
N ALA A 129 18.70 -5.16 -2.35
CA ALA A 129 18.82 -5.80 -3.65
C ALA A 129 18.62 -4.80 -4.80
N ALA A 130 17.56 -3.99 -4.74
CA ALA A 130 17.27 -2.97 -5.74
C ALA A 130 18.37 -1.91 -5.84
N ASN A 131 18.93 -1.44 -4.71
CA ASN A 131 20.03 -0.48 -4.72
C ASN A 131 21.29 -1.04 -5.40
N ALA A 132 21.64 -2.31 -5.16
CA ALA A 132 22.81 -2.92 -5.78
C ALA A 132 22.68 -2.94 -7.31
N ILE A 133 21.51 -3.33 -7.81
CA ILE A 133 21.20 -3.36 -9.24
C ILE A 133 21.16 -1.94 -9.82
N ALA A 134 20.51 -1.00 -9.13
CA ALA A 134 20.41 0.39 -9.58
C ALA A 134 21.81 1.02 -9.75
N GLN A 135 22.73 0.77 -8.82
CA GLN A 135 24.11 1.28 -8.90
C GLN A 135 24.88 0.68 -10.08
N GLU A 136 24.74 -0.62 -10.34
CA GLU A 136 25.38 -1.29 -11.49
C GLU A 136 24.91 -0.70 -12.82
N HIS A 137 23.62 -0.37 -12.92
CA HIS A 137 22.98 0.11 -14.14
C HIS A 137 22.84 1.64 -14.23
N GLN A 138 23.32 2.40 -13.23
CA GLN A 138 23.19 3.87 -13.15
C GLN A 138 21.73 4.36 -13.09
N LEU A 139 20.88 3.59 -12.41
CA LEU A 139 19.44 3.83 -12.26
C LEU A 139 19.03 4.27 -10.85
N ASP A 140 19.95 4.83 -10.05
CA ASP A 140 19.70 5.26 -8.67
C ASP A 140 18.51 6.24 -8.53
N TYR A 141 18.20 6.99 -9.59
CA TYR A 141 17.08 7.94 -9.61
C TYR A 141 15.72 7.25 -9.43
N LEU A 142 15.58 5.98 -9.80
CA LEU A 142 14.33 5.21 -9.65
C LEU A 142 13.94 5.03 -8.17
N ARG A 143 14.90 5.10 -7.25
CA ARG A 143 14.65 4.93 -5.81
C ARG A 143 13.73 5.99 -5.23
N GLU A 144 13.74 7.21 -5.77
CA GLU A 144 12.89 8.32 -5.29
C GLU A 144 11.77 8.62 -6.27
N GLN A 145 11.70 7.92 -7.41
CA GLN A 145 10.67 8.12 -8.40
C GLN A 145 9.33 7.56 -7.91
N GLU A 146 8.27 8.37 -8.00
CA GLU A 146 6.92 8.01 -7.55
C GLU A 146 6.09 7.36 -8.66
N SER A 147 6.18 7.89 -9.88
CA SER A 147 5.41 7.40 -11.03
C SER A 147 6.19 6.35 -11.82
N PRO A 148 5.53 5.33 -12.39
CA PRO A 148 6.20 4.36 -13.25
C PRO A 148 7.02 5.04 -14.36
N PRO A 149 8.20 4.51 -14.71
CA PRO A 149 9.00 5.03 -15.80
C PRO A 149 8.28 4.88 -17.15
N GLU A 150 8.57 5.78 -18.09
CA GLU A 150 8.07 5.73 -19.46
C GLU A 150 8.85 4.71 -20.32
N THR A 151 8.91 3.47 -19.84
CA THR A 151 9.63 2.35 -20.46
C THR A 151 8.72 1.14 -20.59
N GLU A 152 9.08 0.19 -21.46
CA GLU A 152 8.31 -1.05 -21.60
C GLU A 152 8.30 -1.84 -20.27
N PRO A 153 7.21 -2.56 -19.92
CA PRO A 153 7.09 -3.25 -18.63
C PRO A 153 8.18 -4.28 -18.34
N ASP A 154 8.79 -4.84 -19.38
CA ASP A 154 9.85 -5.86 -19.28
C ASP A 154 11.26 -5.28 -19.10
N GLN A 155 11.42 -3.96 -19.24
CA GLN A 155 12.71 -3.30 -19.07
C GLN A 155 13.12 -3.25 -17.60
N ILE A 156 14.42 -3.21 -17.38
CA ILE A 156 15.02 -3.18 -16.03
C ILE A 156 14.50 -1.98 -15.23
N GLU A 157 14.29 -0.83 -15.86
CA GLU A 157 13.78 0.38 -15.22
C GLU A 157 12.38 0.15 -14.63
N SER A 158 11.46 -0.43 -15.43
CA SER A 158 10.10 -0.74 -15.02
C SER A 158 10.06 -1.72 -13.85
N LYS A 159 10.81 -2.82 -13.97
CA LYS A 159 10.89 -3.86 -12.92
C LYS A 159 11.55 -3.34 -11.64
N LEU A 160 12.65 -2.59 -11.77
CA LEU A 160 13.36 -2.03 -10.62
C LEU A 160 12.51 -0.99 -9.88
N HIS A 161 11.71 -0.20 -10.60
CA HIS A 161 10.75 0.70 -10.01
C HIS A 161 9.65 -0.04 -9.21
N ILE A 162 9.16 -1.19 -9.70
CA ILE A 162 8.24 -2.05 -8.94
C ILE A 162 8.87 -2.47 -7.60
N VAL A 163 10.11 -2.96 -7.63
CA VAL A 163 10.81 -3.41 -6.43
C VAL A 163 11.03 -2.26 -5.44
N PHE A 164 11.47 -1.08 -5.92
CA PHE A 164 11.60 0.10 -5.07
C PHE A 164 10.27 0.55 -4.47
N SER A 165 9.19 0.56 -5.26
CA SER A 165 7.87 0.94 -4.79
C SER A 165 7.37 0.00 -3.69
N LEU A 166 7.53 -1.32 -3.85
CA LEU A 166 7.16 -2.26 -2.78
C LEU A 166 8.06 -2.07 -1.56
N ALA A 167 9.37 -1.94 -1.75
CA ALA A 167 10.30 -1.79 -0.65
C ALA A 167 10.00 -0.55 0.22
N ARG A 168 9.72 0.61 -0.42
CA ARG A 168 9.29 1.83 0.30
C ARG A 168 7.98 1.60 1.08
N TRP A 169 7.00 0.96 0.44
CA TRP A 169 5.72 0.62 1.05
C TRP A 169 5.88 -0.27 2.29
N LEU A 170 6.63 -1.37 2.18
CA LEU A 170 6.91 -2.29 3.29
C LEU A 170 7.68 -1.61 4.41
N ILE A 171 8.72 -0.83 4.08
CA ILE A 171 9.51 -0.10 5.08
C ILE A 171 8.64 0.91 5.82
N PHE A 172 7.79 1.64 5.10
CA PHE A 172 6.87 2.61 5.69
C PHE A 172 5.91 1.94 6.66
N TYR A 173 5.17 0.92 6.22
CA TYR A 173 4.19 0.24 7.07
C TYR A 173 4.85 -0.50 8.23
N GLY A 174 5.94 -1.24 7.97
CA GLY A 174 6.69 -1.97 9.00
C GLY A 174 7.24 -1.06 10.10
N LYS A 175 7.82 0.10 9.75
CA LYS A 175 8.28 1.10 10.76
C LYS A 175 7.16 1.69 11.59
N ASN A 176 5.95 1.75 11.02
CA ASN A 176 4.76 2.24 11.71
C ASN A 176 3.97 1.13 12.43
N GLY A 177 4.55 -0.08 12.55
CA GLY A 177 3.96 -1.16 13.33
C GLY A 177 2.93 -2.00 12.59
N HIS A 178 2.87 -1.90 11.26
CA HIS A 178 1.96 -2.68 10.42
C HIS A 178 2.69 -3.86 9.79
N GLY A 179 2.08 -5.03 9.93
CA GLY A 179 2.38 -6.15 9.05
C GLY A 179 1.53 -6.10 7.78
N TYR A 180 1.46 -7.21 7.06
CA TYR A 180 0.49 -7.38 5.98
C TYR A 180 -0.03 -8.81 5.91
N GLU A 181 -1.27 -8.95 5.45
CA GLU A 181 -1.84 -10.22 5.01
C GLU A 181 -1.60 -10.39 3.51
N ALA A 182 -1.09 -11.56 3.11
CA ALA A 182 -1.04 -11.92 1.69
C ALA A 182 -2.38 -12.51 1.28
N ASP A 183 -3.05 -11.88 0.32
CA ASP A 183 -4.32 -12.31 -0.28
C ASP A 183 -4.04 -12.94 -1.66
N PHE A 184 -4.40 -14.23 -1.82
CA PHE A 184 -4.08 -15.06 -3.00
C PHE A 184 -5.15 -16.10 -3.33
#